data_AF-A0A1G3TD87-F1
#
_entry.id   AF-A0A1G3TD87-F1
#
_cell.length_a   1.000
_cell.length_b   1.000
_cell.length_c   1.000
_cell.angle_alpha   90.00
_cell.angle_beta   90.00
_cell.angle_gamma   90.00
#
_symmetry.space_group_name_H-M   'P 1'
#
loop_
_entity.id
_entity.type
_entity.pdbx_description
1 polymer ?
#
loop_
_entity_poly.entity_id
_entity_poly.type
_entity_poly.pdbx_seq_one_letter_code
_entity_poly.pdbx_strand_id
1 'polypeptide(L)'
;MKNLEKFKATSPPQRRVSRLKKYADEILQLYSEGYKVEQIQEFLLLQKVKVSVRAINKFKQSLSIKNSSLKTPSGSAAQNSKIDTKKSAEELKNSPNINTATKLFLEKYT
;
A
#
# COMPACT_ATOMS: atom_id res chain seq x y z
N MET A 1 -5.21 5.45 48.20
CA MET A 1 -4.39 5.20 46.99
C MET A 1 -5.17 5.58 45.75
N LYS A 2 -4.59 6.40 44.85
CA LYS A 2 -5.21 6.74 43.56
C LYS A 2 -5.24 5.49 42.69
N ASN A 3 -6.43 5.03 42.35
CA ASN A 3 -6.64 3.74 41.72
C ASN A 3 -6.60 3.90 40.19
N LEU A 4 -5.38 3.79 39.63
CA LEU A 4 -5.11 3.94 38.19
C LEU A 4 -5.94 2.98 37.33
N GLU A 5 -6.18 1.77 37.84
CA GLU A 5 -7.00 0.75 37.18
C GLU A 5 -8.44 1.22 37.06
N LYS A 6 -9.02 1.75 38.14
CA LYS A 6 -10.37 2.34 38.13
C LYS A 6 -10.46 3.50 37.14
N PHE A 7 -9.44 4.36 37.03
CA PHE A 7 -9.44 5.46 36.06
C PHE A 7 -9.46 4.97 34.60
N LYS A 8 -8.64 3.97 34.26
CA LYS A 8 -8.62 3.38 32.91
C LYS A 8 -9.93 2.70 32.54
N ALA A 9 -10.62 2.10 33.51
CA ALA A 9 -11.90 1.42 33.30
C ALA A 9 -13.07 2.40 33.07
N THR A 10 -13.06 3.56 33.74
CA THR A 10 -14.16 4.54 33.65
C THR A 10 -14.21 5.25 32.29
N SER A 11 -13.06 5.49 31.64
CA SER A 11 -12.99 6.18 30.35
C SER A 11 -12.03 5.45 29.40
N PRO A 12 -12.48 4.37 28.74
CA PRO A 12 -11.66 3.71 27.75
C PRO A 12 -11.35 4.67 26.60
N PRO A 13 -10.12 4.63 26.06
CA PRO A 13 -9.73 5.56 25.00
C PRO A 13 -10.56 5.32 23.74
N GLN A 14 -11.36 6.31 23.37
CA GLN A 14 -12.12 6.28 22.12
C GLN A 14 -11.16 6.44 20.93
N ARG A 15 -10.93 5.34 20.21
CA ARG A 15 -10.10 5.36 19.00
C ARG A 15 -10.89 5.92 17.83
N ARG A 16 -10.28 6.84 17.08
CA ARG A 16 -10.87 7.39 15.85
C ARG A 16 -10.92 6.29 14.79
N VAL A 17 -12.09 6.08 14.18
CA VAL A 17 -12.25 5.18 13.04
C VAL A 17 -12.15 6.01 11.76
N SER A 18 -11.39 5.51 10.77
CA SER A 18 -11.28 6.18 9.47
C SER A 18 -12.63 6.21 8.76
N ARG A 19 -12.97 7.34 8.15
CA ARG A 19 -14.16 7.49 7.28
C ARG A 19 -14.10 6.57 6.06
N LEU A 20 -12.89 6.26 5.59
CA LEU A 20 -12.63 5.36 4.46
C LEU A 20 -12.96 3.89 4.79
N LYS A 21 -13.06 3.53 6.07
CA LYS A 21 -13.34 2.14 6.47
C LYS A 21 -14.70 1.64 5.96
N LYS A 22 -15.68 2.54 5.80
CA LYS A 22 -17.01 2.21 5.28
C LYS A 22 -17.01 1.88 3.79
N TYR A 23 -15.99 2.33 3.07
CA TYR A 23 -15.85 2.17 1.62
C TYR A 23 -14.66 1.26 1.27
N ALA A 24 -14.27 0.39 2.20
CA ALA A 24 -13.03 -0.36 2.07
C ALA A 24 -13.08 -1.31 0.87
N ASP A 25 -14.22 -1.98 0.69
CA ASP A 25 -14.41 -3.00 -0.32
C ASP A 25 -14.51 -2.35 -1.71
N GLU A 26 -15.23 -1.23 -1.83
CA GLU A 26 -15.34 -0.46 -3.07
C GLU A 26 -13.99 0.14 -3.47
N ILE A 27 -13.22 0.68 -2.52
CA ILE A 27 -11.88 1.20 -2.81
C ILE A 27 -10.96 0.07 -3.30
N LEU A 28 -11.02 -1.12 -2.69
CA LEU A 28 -10.25 -2.28 -3.12
C LEU A 28 -10.67 -2.78 -4.50
N GLN A 29 -11.97 -2.81 -4.77
CA GLN A 29 -12.51 -3.18 -6.07
C GLN A 29 -12.02 -2.21 -7.16
N LEU A 30 -12.13 -0.90 -6.95
CA LEU A 30 -11.64 0.11 -7.89
C LEU A 30 -10.13 -0.05 -8.13
N TYR A 31 -9.34 -0.37 -7.11
CA TYR A 31 -7.93 -0.69 -7.32
C TYR A 31 -7.70 -1.96 -8.15
N SER A 32 -8.52 -3.00 -7.96
CA SER A 32 -8.41 -4.24 -8.73
C SER A 32 -8.79 -4.05 -10.20
N GLU A 33 -9.71 -3.13 -10.48
CA GLU A 33 -10.15 -2.74 -11.82
C GLU A 33 -9.18 -1.75 -12.51
N GLY A 34 -8.11 -1.33 -11.82
CA GLY A 34 -7.05 -0.49 -12.38
C GLY A 34 -7.32 1.02 -12.30
N TYR A 35 -8.33 1.46 -11.54
CA TYR A 35 -8.60 2.88 -11.34
C TYR A 35 -7.45 3.58 -10.60
N LYS A 36 -7.19 4.82 -11.00
CA LYS A 36 -6.19 5.69 -10.38
C LYS A 36 -6.74 6.31 -9.09
N VAL A 37 -5.84 6.80 -8.24
CA VAL A 37 -6.20 7.35 -6.93
C VAL A 37 -7.06 8.61 -7.04
N GLU A 38 -6.86 9.40 -8.10
CA GLU A 38 -7.64 10.58 -8.42
C GLU A 38 -9.10 10.21 -8.75
N GLN A 39 -9.31 9.15 -9.53
CA GLN A 39 -10.65 8.65 -9.87
C GLN A 39 -11.37 8.08 -8.65
N ILE A 40 -10.63 7.37 -7.78
CA ILE A 40 -11.16 6.90 -6.49
C ILE A 40 -11.53 8.08 -5.59
N GLN A 41 -10.76 9.17 -5.62
CA GLN A 41 -11.07 10.39 -4.87
C GLN A 41 -12.36 11.04 -5.37
N GLU A 42 -12.57 11.11 -6.69
CA GLU A 42 -13.81 11.61 -7.31
C GLU A 42 -15.02 10.75 -6.91
N PHE A 43 -14.90 9.42 -6.96
CA PHE A 43 -15.92 8.51 -6.48
C PHE A 43 -16.29 8.79 -5.02
N LEU A 44 -15.30 8.94 -4.13
CA LEU A 44 -15.53 9.24 -2.73
C LEU A 44 -16.16 10.63 -2.53
N LEU A 45 -15.84 11.59 -3.39
CA LEU A 45 -16.44 12.92 -3.37
C LEU A 45 -17.94 12.85 -3.71
N LEU A 46 -18.34 12.02 -4.68
CA LEU A 46 -19.76 11.76 -5.01
C LEU A 46 -20.52 11.17 -3.81
N GLN A 47 -19.87 10.34 -3.01
CA GLN A 47 -20.41 9.82 -1.76
C GLN A 47 -20.36 10.80 -0.58
N LYS A 48 -20.08 12.09 -0.84
CA LYS A 48 -19.94 13.17 0.15
C LYS A 48 -18.80 12.93 1.14
N VAL A 49 -17.76 12.21 0.72
CA VAL A 49 -16.56 11.92 1.51
C VAL A 49 -15.37 12.69 0.94
N LYS A 50 -15.15 13.89 1.50
CA LYS A 50 -13.97 14.69 1.16
C LYS A 50 -12.72 14.12 1.83
N VAL A 51 -11.82 13.54 1.03
CA VAL A 51 -10.53 13.00 1.46
C VAL A 51 -9.42 13.44 0.53
N SER A 52 -8.18 13.45 1.03
CA SER A 52 -7.01 13.73 0.21
C SER A 52 -6.46 12.44 -0.43
N VAL A 53 -5.82 12.57 -1.59
CA VAL A 53 -5.07 11.48 -2.26
C VAL A 53 -4.13 10.77 -1.29
N ARG A 54 -3.41 11.54 -0.45
CA ARG A 54 -2.51 11.01 0.59
C ARG A 54 -3.24 10.10 1.58
N ALA A 55 -4.46 10.45 1.99
CA ALA A 55 -5.25 9.63 2.91
C ALA A 55 -5.67 8.29 2.28
N ILE A 56 -6.03 8.30 0.99
CA ILE A 56 -6.39 7.09 0.23
C ILE A 56 -5.17 6.16 0.11
N ASN A 57 -4.01 6.70 -0.27
CA ASN A 57 -2.76 5.93 -0.36
C ASN A 57 -2.35 5.32 0.99
N LYS A 58 -2.45 6.09 2.08
CA LYS A 58 -2.19 5.59 3.43
C LYS A 58 -3.16 4.48 3.82
N PHE A 59 -4.43 4.60 3.41
CA PHE A 59 -5.43 3.59 3.66
C PHE A 59 -5.13 2.29 2.90
N LYS A 60 -4.76 2.37 1.62
CA LYS A 60 -4.29 1.23 0.81
C LYS A 60 -3.13 0.50 1.50
N GLN A 61 -2.10 1.23 1.93
CA GLN A 61 -0.96 0.64 2.64
C GLN A 61 -1.40 -0.08 3.93
N SER A 62 -2.32 0.53 4.69
CA SER A 62 -2.84 -0.09 5.91
C SER A 62 -3.62 -1.37 5.64
N LEU A 63 -4.30 -1.50 4.50
CA LEU A 63 -4.99 -2.73 4.12
C LEU A 63 -3.99 -3.84 3.76
N SER A 64 -2.94 -3.52 3.01
CA SER A 64 -1.87 -4.47 2.69
C SER A 64 -1.17 -5.03 3.92
N ILE A 65 -0.88 -4.17 4.92
CA ILE A 65 -0.21 -4.59 6.17
C ILE A 65 -1.09 -5.55 6.98
N LYS A 66 -2.41 -5.35 7.01
CA LYS A 66 -3.31 -6.25 7.73
C LYS A 66 -3.32 -7.65 7.13
N ASN A 67 -3.33 -7.74 5.81
CA ASN A 67 -3.33 -9.02 5.10
C ASN A 67 -1.99 -9.78 5.27
N SER A 68 -0.86 -9.09 5.46
CA SER A 68 0.43 -9.73 5.72
C SER A 68 0.67 -10.11 7.20
N SER A 69 -0.07 -9.51 8.14
CA SER A 69 0.12 -9.68 9.59
C SER A 69 -0.47 -10.95 10.23
N LEU A 70 -1.07 -11.86 9.45
CA LEU A 70 -1.60 -13.14 9.95
C LEU A 70 -0.52 -14.22 10.19
N LYS A 71 0.78 -13.87 10.12
CA LYS A 71 1.90 -14.72 10.56
C LYS A 71 2.64 -14.05 11.71
N THR A 72 2.39 -14.47 12.95
CA THR A 72 3.32 -14.24 14.10
C THR A 72 3.31 -15.49 14.99
N PRO A 73 4.42 -15.84 15.67
CA PRO A 73 4.95 -15.11 16.85
C PRO A 73 6.46 -14.83 16.68
N SER A 74 7.25 -14.11 17.49
CA SER A 74 7.17 -13.27 18.69
C SER A 74 8.60 -12.76 18.92
N GLY A 75 8.78 -11.54 19.46
CA GLY A 75 9.91 -11.19 20.33
C GLY A 75 11.31 -10.90 19.73
N SER A 76 12.01 -10.00 20.42
CA SER A 76 13.47 -9.69 20.41
C SER A 76 14.05 -8.79 19.30
N ALA A 77 14.15 -7.51 19.66
CA ALA A 77 15.38 -6.72 19.78
C ALA A 77 16.39 -6.64 18.60
N ALA A 78 16.57 -5.38 18.19
CA ALA A 78 17.76 -4.72 17.65
C ALA A 78 19.06 -5.56 17.50
N GLN A 79 19.68 -5.46 16.32
CA GLN A 79 21.09 -5.08 16.22
C GLN A 79 21.46 -4.58 14.81
N ASN A 80 22.11 -3.42 14.80
CA ASN A 80 22.81 -2.81 13.67
C ASN A 80 23.89 -3.76 13.09
N SER A 81 24.03 -3.76 11.77
CA SER A 81 25.33 -3.91 11.09
C SER A 81 25.26 -3.02 9.84
N LYS A 82 25.75 -1.78 9.96
CA LYS A 82 27.04 -1.32 9.43
C LYS A 82 27.33 -1.82 8.01
N ILE A 83 27.27 -0.84 7.13
CA ILE A 83 27.73 -0.76 5.75
C ILE A 83 29.24 -1.01 5.73
N ASP A 84 29.69 -1.91 4.86
CA ASP A 84 31.05 -1.89 4.33
C ASP A 84 31.02 -2.00 2.80
N THR A 85 31.51 -0.95 2.17
CA THR A 85 31.79 -0.78 0.74
C THR A 85 32.87 -1.71 0.23
N LYS A 86 32.71 -2.22 -1.01
CA LYS A 86 33.71 -2.37 -2.10
C LYS A 86 32.99 -3.03 -3.31
N LYS A 87 32.63 -2.26 -4.33
CA LYS A 87 33.37 -2.09 -5.60
C LYS A 87 33.58 -3.41 -6.37
N SER A 88 32.69 -3.66 -7.34
CA SER A 88 33.03 -4.31 -8.62
C SER A 88 32.15 -3.67 -9.71
N ALA A 89 32.80 -2.91 -10.58
CA ALA A 89 32.27 -2.50 -11.87
C ALA A 89 32.40 -3.67 -12.86
N GLU A 90 31.62 -3.60 -13.95
CA GLU A 90 31.66 -4.46 -15.15
C GLU A 90 31.19 -5.91 -14.91
N GLU A 91 30.17 -6.44 -15.59
CA GLU A 91 30.06 -6.60 -17.04
C GLU A 91 28.66 -7.12 -17.48
N LEU A 92 28.28 -6.80 -18.72
CA LEU A 92 27.36 -7.54 -19.63
C LEU A 92 25.85 -7.54 -19.28
N LYS A 93 25.04 -6.58 -19.76
CA LYS A 93 24.45 -6.56 -21.13
C LYS A 93 24.15 -7.96 -21.68
N ASN A 94 22.92 -8.45 -21.49
CA ASN A 94 22.16 -9.28 -22.43
C ASN A 94 20.77 -9.55 -21.84
N SER A 95 19.80 -8.68 -22.12
CA SER A 95 18.38 -9.06 -22.05
C SER A 95 17.75 -8.77 -23.41
N PRO A 96 17.09 -9.76 -24.03
CA PRO A 96 16.67 -9.68 -25.42
C PRO A 96 15.68 -8.55 -25.68
N ASN A 97 16.05 -7.77 -26.68
CA ASN A 97 15.31 -6.68 -27.29
C ASN A 97 13.92 -7.15 -27.77
N ILE A 98 12.87 -6.67 -27.11
CA ILE A 98 11.44 -6.95 -27.41
C ILE A 98 10.92 -6.34 -28.73
N ASN A 99 11.80 -5.88 -29.63
CA ASN A 99 11.40 -5.20 -30.88
C ASN A 99 11.27 -6.13 -32.11
N THR A 100 10.91 -7.41 -31.92
CA THR A 100 10.59 -8.32 -33.03
C THR A 100 9.08 -8.47 -33.28
N ALA A 101 8.22 -8.05 -32.37
CA ALA A 101 6.76 -8.19 -32.53
C ALA A 101 6.14 -7.17 -33.51
N THR A 102 6.81 -6.05 -33.80
CA THR A 102 6.31 -5.02 -34.71
C THR A 102 6.70 -5.24 -36.17
N LYS A 103 7.76 -6.02 -36.44
CA LYS A 103 8.22 -6.28 -37.81
C LYS A 103 7.40 -7.34 -38.55
N LEU A 104 6.74 -8.25 -37.84
CA LEU A 104 5.86 -9.29 -38.41
C LEU A 104 4.44 -8.79 -38.75
N PHE A 105 4.06 -7.60 -38.30
CA PHE A 105 2.72 -7.05 -38.58
C PHE A 105 2.67 -6.24 -39.88
N LEU A 106 3.80 -5.71 -40.36
CA LEU A 106 3.85 -4.90 -41.58
C LEU A 106 4.02 -5.69 -42.90
N GLU A 107 4.48 -6.93 -42.86
CA GLU A 107 4.63 -7.77 -44.08
C GLU A 107 3.33 -8.45 -44.54
N LYS A 108 2.24 -8.39 -43.75
CA LYS A 108 0.94 -8.97 -44.15
C LYS A 108 0.00 -7.99 -44.87
N TYR A 109 0.40 -6.73 -45.04
CA TYR A 109 -0.46 -5.69 -45.62
C TYR A 109 0.23 -4.83 -46.72
N THR A 110 1.29 -5.36 -47.33
CA THR A 110 1.86 -4.87 -48.61
C THR A 110 1.89 -6.02 -49.59
#